data_AF-A0A831LVX7-F1
#
_entry.id   AF-A0A831LVX7-F1
#
_cell.length_a   1.000
_cell.length_b   1.000
_cell.length_c   1.000
_cell.angle_alpha   90.00
_cell.angle_beta   90.00
_cell.angle_gamma   90.00
#
_symmetry.space_group_name_H-M   'P 1'
#
loop_
_entity.id
_entity.type
_entity.pdbx_description
1 polymer ?
#
loop_
_entity_poly.entity_id
_entity_poly.type
_entity_poly.pdbx_seq_one_letter_code
_entity_poly.pdbx_strand_id
1 'polypeptide(L)' 'MTDGGEVSLETGFSYQTIRNLMEKGHKISFANGPYGGYQAIMWDEKNKVYFGASESRKDGQAAGY' A
#
# COMPACT_ATOMS: atom_id res chain seq x y z
N MET A 1 14.89 5.44 -19.77
CA MET A 1 15.46 4.72 -18.61
C MET A 1 16.10 3.45 -19.13
N THR A 2 17.38 3.22 -18.85
CA THR A 2 18.17 2.08 -19.38
C THR A 2 18.46 1.01 -18.33
N ASP A 3 18.09 1.24 -17.07
CA ASP A 3 18.54 0.47 -15.90
C ASP A 3 17.42 0.00 -14.97
N GLY A 4 16.14 0.19 -15.34
CA GLY A 4 14.96 -0.23 -14.58
C GLY A 4 14.73 0.53 -13.25
N GLY A 5 15.79 0.92 -12.54
CA GLY A 5 15.71 1.52 -11.22
C GLY A 5 15.40 0.51 -10.10
N GLU A 6 15.29 1.04 -8.88
CA GLU A 6 14.91 0.25 -7.70
C GLU A 6 13.39 0.29 -7.50
N VAL A 7 12.80 -0.88 -7.26
CA VAL A 7 11.38 -1.03 -6.98
C VAL A 7 11.23 -1.72 -5.63
N SER A 8 10.61 -1.01 -4.69
CA SER A 8 10.27 -1.57 -3.40
C SER A 8 8.83 -2.08 -3.39
N LEU A 9 8.63 -3.33 -2.97
CA LEU A 9 7.33 -3.99 -2.99
C LEU A 9 6.87 -4.38 -1.57
N GLU A 10 5.56 -4.20 -1.31
CA GLU A 10 4.90 -4.77 -0.14
C GLU A 10 4.70 -6.29 -0.28
N THR A 11 4.37 -6.96 0.82
CA THR A 11 3.95 -8.37 0.79
C THR A 11 2.63 -8.52 0.03
N GLY A 12 2.48 -9.62 -0.71
CA GLY A 12 1.24 -9.94 -1.45
C GLY A 12 1.41 -10.04 -2.97
N PHE A 13 2.53 -9.59 -3.53
CA PHE A 13 2.85 -9.82 -4.93
C PHE A 13 3.34 -11.26 -5.17
N SER A 14 2.90 -11.87 -6.26
CA SER A 14 3.34 -13.21 -6.64
C SER A 14 4.80 -13.22 -7.08
N TYR A 15 5.47 -14.37 -6.89
CA TYR A 15 6.85 -14.55 -7.36
C TYR A 15 6.98 -14.37 -8.88
N GLN A 16 5.96 -14.72 -9.65
CA GLN A 16 5.93 -14.50 -11.10
C GLN A 16 6.00 -13.01 -11.45
N THR A 17 5.24 -12.16 -10.76
CA THR A 17 5.29 -10.70 -10.96
C THR A 17 6.68 -10.15 -10.61
N ILE A 18 7.25 -10.61 -9.50
CA ILE A 18 8.59 -10.19 -9.04
C ILE A 18 9.66 -10.60 -10.07
N ARG A 19 9.61 -11.83 -10.60
CA ARG A 19 10.53 -12.32 -11.64
C ARG A 19 10.43 -11.48 -12.91
N ASN A 20 9.22 -11.20 -13.39
CA ASN A 20 9.02 -10.38 -14.59
C ASN A 20 9.60 -8.97 -14.46
N LEU A 21 9.58 -8.39 -13.24
CA LEU A 21 10.21 -7.09 -12.98
C LEU A 21 11.73 -7.20 -13.00
N MET A 22 12.31 -8.25 -12.43
CA MET A 22 13.76 -8.49 -12.52
C MET A 22 14.22 -8.69 -13.97
N GLU A 23 13.46 -9.43 -14.78
CA GLU A 23 13.77 -9.64 -16.21
C GLU A 23 13.73 -8.33 -17.03
N LYS A 24 12.95 -7.34 -16.58
CA LYS A 24 12.91 -5.98 -17.13
C LYS A 24 14.05 -5.09 -16.64
N GLY A 25 14.96 -5.63 -15.81
CA GLY A 25 16.13 -4.92 -15.28
C GLY A 25 15.89 -4.19 -13.96
N HIS A 26 14.73 -4.34 -13.31
CA HIS A 26 14.46 -3.72 -12.01
C HIS A 26 15.20 -4.44 -10.89
N LYS A 27 15.74 -3.68 -9.94
CA LYS A 27 16.23 -4.22 -8.66
C LYS A 27 15.08 -4.23 -7.67
N ILE A 28 14.68 -5.40 -7.20
CA ILE A 28 13.59 -5.54 -6.24
C ILE A 28 14.15 -5.48 -4.82
N SER A 29 13.64 -4.53 -4.04
CA SER A 29 13.89 -4.46 -2.59
C SER A 29 12.59 -4.73 -1.82
N PHE A 30 12.72 -5.42 -0.69
CA PHE A 30 11.63 -5.58 0.25
C PHE A 30 11.98 -4.74 1.47
N ALA A 31 11.17 -3.72 1.75
CA ALA A 31 11.35 -2.91 2.94
C ALA A 31 10.27 -3.30 3.96
N ASN A 32 10.71 -3.69 5.16
CA ASN A 32 9.81 -3.99 6.26
C ASN A 32 9.45 -2.67 6.96
N GLY A 33 8.26 -2.14 6.72
CA GLY A 33 7.69 -1.06 7.54
C GLY A 33 7.60 0.39 7.00
N PRO A 34 8.12 0.81 5.83
CA PRO A 34 7.90 2.19 5.38
C PRO A 34 6.55 2.38 4.66
N TYR A 35 5.88 1.31 4.25
CA TYR A 35 4.61 1.35 3.51
C TYR A 35 3.43 1.07 4.43
N GLY A 36 2.34 1.82 4.28
CA GLY A 36 1.12 1.66 5.08
C GLY A 36 0.94 2.72 6.18
N GLY A 37 0.01 2.47 7.09
CA GLY A 37 -0.39 3.42 8.13
C GLY A 37 -1.32 4.54 7.70
N TYR A 38 -1.98 4.40 6.56
CA TYR A 38 -2.96 5.37 6.08
C TYR A 38 -4.17 5.47 7.03
N GLN A 39 -4.68 6.69 7.15
CA GLN A 39 -5.95 7.00 7.80
C GLN A 39 -6.82 7.70 6.78
N ALA A 40 -8.10 7.35 6.71
CA ALA A 40 -9.02 7.93 5.73
C ALA A 40 -10.37 8.24 6.35
N ILE A 41 -11.01 9.30 5.85
CA ILE A 41 -12.40 9.65 6.11
C ILE A 41 -13.09 9.80 4.76
N MET A 42 -14.21 9.10 4.57
CA MET A 42 -15.04 9.19 3.38
C MET A 42 -16.43 9.73 3.76
N TRP A 43 -16.88 10.76 3.05
CA TRP A 43 -18.25 11.24 3.15
C TRP A 43 -19.17 10.40 2.26
N ASP A 44 -20.25 9.89 2.84
CA ASP A 44 -21.32 9.22 2.12
C ASP A 44 -22.48 10.18 1.89
N GLU A 45 -22.57 10.72 0.69
CA GLU A 45 -23.64 11.66 0.34
C GLU A 45 -25.03 11.04 0.40
N LYS A 46 -25.17 9.73 0.17
CA LYS A 46 -26.48 9.06 0.14
C LYS A 46 -27.03 8.89 1.56
N ASN A 47 -26.21 8.34 2.45
CA ASN A 47 -26.63 8.05 3.81
C ASN A 47 -26.36 9.21 4.78
N LYS A 48 -25.68 10.28 4.32
CA LYS A 48 -25.29 11.45 5.09
C LYS A 48 -24.46 11.11 6.33
N VAL A 49 -23.51 10.18 6.18
CA VAL A 49 -22.60 9.71 7.25
C VAL A 49 -21.14 9.77 6.82
N TYR A 50 -20.23 9.70 7.80
CA TYR A 50 -18.79 9.57 7.56
C TYR A 50 -18.29 8.16 7.87
N PHE A 51 -17.51 7.59 6.96
CA PHE A 51 -16.77 6.36 7.21
C PHE A 51 -15.33 6.71 7.58
N GLY A 52 -14.86 6.25 8.74
CA GLY A 52 -13.45 6.31 9.11
C GLY A 52 -12.77 4.96 8.90
N ALA A 53 -11.54 4.97 8.39
CA ALA A 53 -10.73 3.77 8.20
C ALA A 53 -9.30 4.00 8.71
N SER A 54 -8.79 3.03 9.46
CA SER A 54 -7.39 2.93 9.85
C SER A 54 -6.77 1.70 9.21
N GLU A 55 -5.56 1.84 8.70
CA GLU A 55 -4.79 0.72 8.17
C GLU A 55 -4.39 -0.27 9.28
N SER A 56 -4.47 -1.57 8.98
CA SER A 56 -4.42 -2.66 9.96
C SER A 56 -3.07 -2.85 10.66
N ARG A 57 -1.97 -2.37 10.08
CA ARG A 57 -0.63 -2.48 10.68
C ARG A 57 -0.36 -1.36 11.68
N LYS A 58 -1.28 -0.42 11.87
CA LYS A 58 -1.24 0.56 12.96
C LYS A 58 -2.28 0.23 14.00
N ASP A 59 -1.95 0.47 15.26
CA ASP A 59 -2.93 0.52 16.35
C ASP A 59 -3.74 1.83 16.28
N GLY A 60 -4.32 2.08 15.10
CA GLY A 60 -5.06 3.28 14.78
C GLY A 60 -6.56 3.09 15.00
N GLN A 61 -7.24 4.20 15.25
CA GLN A 61 -8.65 4.21 15.64
C GLN A 61 -9.44 5.16 14.75
N ALA A 62 -10.62 4.70 14.32
CA ALA A 62 -11.66 5.55 13.74
C ALA A 62 -12.82 5.66 14.73
N ALA A 63 -13.16 6.88 15.15
CA ALA A 63 -14.30 7.16 16.03
C ALA A 63 -15.20 8.21 15.38
N GLY A 64 -16.50 7.92 15.29
CA GLY A 64 -17.52 8.82 14.77
C GLY A 64 -18.26 9.58 15.88
N TYR A 65 -19.00 10.62 15.49
CA TYR A 65 -19.94 11.37 16.32
C TYR A 65 -21.31 11.42 15.61
#